data_AF-A0A1T4ZFC9-F1
#
_entry.id   AF-A0A1T4ZFC9-F1
#
_cell.length_a   1.000
_cell.length_b   1.000
_cell.length_c   1.000
_cell.angle_alpha   90.00
_cell.angle_beta   90.00
_cell.angle_gamma   90.00
#
_symmetry.space_group_name_H-M   'P 1'
#
loop_
_entity.id
_entity.type
_entity.pdbx_description
1 polymer ?
#
loop_
_entity_poly.entity_id
_entity_poly.type
_entity_poly.pdbx_seq_one_letter_code
_entity_poly.pdbx_strand_id
1 'polypeptide(L)'
;MSVNLATQLREGTKKSHTMAENVGFIKCFLKGTVEKTSYRKLAGNLYFVYSAMEEEMERHRNHPILSKLYFPELNRKQSLEQDLCFYHGANWKEEVQPSEATKAYVARIREISNSEPELLIAHLYTRYLGDLSGGQILKGIAQNAMNLQDGQGTQFYEFNDIPDEKAFKVNYRQQMDSVDIDQEMATRIVDEANDAFGMNMKMFNELEGNLVKAIGQMLFNTLTRRRTKGATEGLATAAE
;
A
#
# COMPACT_ATOMS: atom_id res chain seq x y z
N MET A 1 23.07 -11.64 23.67
CA MET A 1 22.13 -10.52 23.92
C MET A 1 21.11 -10.57 22.82
N SER A 2 19.81 -10.50 23.14
CA SER A 2 18.76 -10.42 22.12
C SER A 2 18.94 -9.12 21.32
N VAL A 3 18.82 -9.22 20.00
CA VAL A 3 18.86 -8.06 19.09
C VAL A 3 17.58 -7.26 19.27
N ASN A 4 17.69 -5.94 19.43
CA ASN A 4 16.53 -5.02 19.42
C ASN A 4 16.05 -4.76 17.98
N LEU A 5 15.64 -5.82 17.27
CA LEU A 5 15.31 -5.79 15.84
C LEU A 5 14.23 -4.76 15.50
N ALA A 6 13.19 -4.63 16.31
CA ALA A 6 12.12 -3.66 16.07
C ALA A 6 12.61 -2.21 16.06
N THR A 7 13.58 -1.89 16.94
CA THR A 7 14.21 -0.57 16.99
C THR A 7 15.16 -0.37 15.83
N GLN A 8 15.95 -1.39 15.48
CA GLN A 8 16.88 -1.33 14.34
C GLN A 8 16.14 -1.12 13.02
N LEU A 9 15.02 -1.82 12.79
CA LEU A 9 14.16 -1.61 11.64
C LEU A 9 13.60 -0.18 11.60
N ARG A 10 13.03 0.29 12.72
CA ARG A 10 12.46 1.64 12.80
C ARG A 10 13.47 2.73 12.44
N GLU A 11 14.65 2.70 13.04
CA GLU A 11 15.66 3.73 12.80
C GLU A 11 16.35 3.52 11.44
N GLY A 12 16.64 2.27 11.07
CA GLY A 12 17.32 1.89 9.84
C GLY A 12 16.52 2.15 8.56
N THR A 13 15.18 2.12 8.62
CA THR A 13 14.31 2.39 7.47
C THR A 13 13.71 3.79 7.46
N LYS A 14 14.05 4.65 8.44
CA LYS A 14 13.45 5.98 8.60
C LYS A 14 13.60 6.85 7.34
N LYS A 15 14.76 6.80 6.68
CA LYS A 15 15.00 7.55 5.44
C LYS A 15 14.13 7.02 4.30
N SER A 16 14.04 5.71 4.15
CA SER A 16 13.25 5.05 3.10
C SER A 16 11.75 5.26 3.28
N HIS A 17 11.27 5.29 4.53
CA HIS A 17 9.91 5.71 4.85
C HIS A 17 9.63 7.14 4.37
N THR A 18 10.49 8.10 4.72
CA THR A 18 10.35 9.49 4.26
C THR A 18 10.41 9.60 2.75
N MET A 19 11.24 8.81 2.07
CA MET A 19 11.28 8.78 0.60
C MET A 19 9.98 8.25 0.00
N ALA A 20 9.39 7.19 0.58
CA ALA A 20 8.12 6.64 0.13
C ALA A 20 6.96 7.65 0.24
N GLU A 21 6.90 8.42 1.33
CA GLU A 21 5.92 9.52 1.49
C GLU A 21 6.09 10.64 0.46
N ASN A 22 7.30 10.80 -0.09
CA ASN A 22 7.63 11.85 -1.05
C ASN A 22 7.50 11.41 -2.52
N VAL A 23 7.17 10.15 -2.80
CA VAL A 23 6.78 9.73 -4.15
C VAL A 23 5.55 10.52 -4.59
N GLY A 24 5.52 11.02 -5.83
CA GLY A 24 4.51 11.95 -6.31
C GLY A 24 3.09 11.40 -6.17
N PHE A 25 2.90 10.11 -6.47
CA PHE A 25 1.63 9.41 -6.25
C PHE A 25 1.16 9.49 -4.78
N ILE A 26 2.02 9.14 -3.82
CA ILE A 26 1.69 9.16 -2.38
C ILE A 26 1.49 10.59 -1.88
N LYS A 27 2.34 11.53 -2.32
CA LYS A 27 2.22 12.94 -1.95
C LYS A 27 0.90 13.56 -2.42
N CYS A 28 0.43 13.20 -3.61
CA CYS A 28 -0.89 13.59 -4.10
C CYS A 28 -2.01 12.91 -3.31
N PHE A 29 -1.87 11.62 -3.02
CA PHE A 29 -2.81 10.87 -2.19
C PHE A 29 -2.99 11.55 -0.82
N LEU A 30 -1.90 11.82 -0.12
CA LEU A 30 -1.92 12.47 1.20
C LEU A 30 -2.54 13.88 1.19
N LYS A 31 -2.59 14.53 0.03
CA LYS A 31 -3.26 15.83 -0.18
C LYS A 31 -4.73 15.71 -0.58
N GLY A 32 -5.29 14.50 -0.61
CA GLY A 32 -6.68 14.25 -0.99
C GLY A 32 -6.90 14.06 -2.50
N THR A 33 -5.85 14.04 -3.31
CA THR A 33 -5.97 13.81 -4.75
C THR A 33 -5.79 12.32 -5.04
N VAL A 34 -6.91 11.59 -5.04
CA VAL A 34 -6.95 10.15 -5.31
C VAL A 34 -7.80 9.88 -6.54
N GLU A 35 -7.23 9.21 -7.54
CA GLU A 35 -7.94 8.84 -8.76
C GLU A 35 -8.27 7.34 -8.75
N LYS A 36 -9.54 7.00 -8.99
CA LYS A 36 -10.09 5.64 -8.82
C LYS A 36 -9.37 4.57 -9.65
N THR A 37 -8.99 4.87 -10.90
CA THR A 37 -8.30 3.92 -11.78
C THR A 37 -6.89 3.60 -11.29
N SER A 38 -6.18 4.60 -10.79
CA SER A 38 -4.84 4.47 -10.25
C SER A 38 -4.88 3.77 -8.88
N TYR A 39 -5.87 4.09 -8.06
CA TYR A 39 -6.13 3.44 -6.79
C TYR A 39 -6.45 1.94 -6.95
N ARG A 40 -7.38 1.57 -7.85
CA ARG A 40 -7.71 0.15 -8.05
C ARG A 40 -6.54 -0.66 -8.62
N LYS A 41 -5.69 -0.05 -9.45
CA LYS A 41 -4.43 -0.68 -9.90
C LYS A 41 -3.47 -0.91 -8.74
N LEU A 42 -3.34 0.05 -7.82
CA LEU A 42 -2.57 -0.15 -6.59
C LEU A 42 -3.13 -1.32 -5.78
N ALA A 43 -4.45 -1.37 -5.54
CA ALA A 43 -5.09 -2.47 -4.83
C ALA A 43 -4.82 -3.82 -5.52
N GLY A 44 -4.86 -3.87 -6.85
CA GLY A 44 -4.54 -5.07 -7.63
C GLY A 44 -3.09 -5.50 -7.46
N ASN A 45 -2.15 -4.55 -7.50
CA ASN A 45 -0.74 -4.83 -7.24
C ASN A 45 -0.49 -5.33 -5.82
N LEU A 46 -1.11 -4.70 -4.82
CA LEU A 46 -1.02 -5.13 -3.42
C LEU A 46 -1.58 -6.55 -3.25
N TYR A 47 -2.70 -6.90 -3.90
CA TYR A 47 -3.27 -8.25 -3.83
C TYR A 47 -2.23 -9.33 -4.16
N PHE A 48 -1.42 -9.15 -5.19
CA PHE A 48 -0.38 -10.13 -5.54
C PHE A 48 0.76 -10.16 -4.53
N VAL A 49 1.19 -9.00 -4.01
CA VAL A 49 2.24 -8.90 -2.99
C VAL A 49 1.82 -9.60 -1.70
N TYR A 50 0.64 -9.27 -1.17
CA TYR A 50 0.11 -9.89 0.05
C TYR A 50 -0.18 -11.37 -0.16
N SER A 51 -0.74 -11.77 -1.31
CA SER A 51 -0.94 -13.19 -1.61
C SER A 51 0.37 -13.97 -1.54
N ALA A 52 1.46 -13.42 -2.07
CA ALA A 52 2.77 -14.06 -1.99
C ALA A 52 3.30 -14.11 -0.56
N MET A 53 3.25 -12.99 0.18
CA MET A 53 3.71 -12.95 1.57
C MET A 53 2.95 -13.94 2.46
N GLU A 54 1.62 -13.96 2.36
CA GLU A 54 0.75 -14.79 3.20
C GLU A 54 0.88 -16.28 2.88
N GLU A 55 0.99 -16.64 1.60
CA GLU A 55 1.25 -18.03 1.19
C GLU A 55 2.61 -18.53 1.70
N GLU A 56 3.64 -17.70 1.60
CA GLU A 56 4.98 -18.05 2.09
C GLU A 56 5.04 -18.14 3.62
N MET A 57 4.30 -17.27 4.32
CA MET A 57 4.18 -17.37 5.77
C MET A 57 3.42 -18.61 6.23
N GLU A 58 2.36 -19.00 5.52
CA GLU A 58 1.64 -20.25 5.79
C GLU A 58 2.50 -21.49 5.52
N ARG A 59 3.34 -21.44 4.47
CA ARG A 59 4.33 -22.49 4.17
C ARG A 59 5.38 -22.61 5.28
N HIS A 60 5.78 -21.48 5.86
CA HIS A 60 6.76 -21.40 6.95
C HIS A 60 6.15 -21.33 8.35
N ARG A 61 4.88 -21.69 8.53
CA ARG A 61 4.18 -21.58 9.83
C ARG A 61 4.83 -22.36 10.98
N ASN A 62 5.65 -23.37 10.68
CA ASN A 62 6.39 -24.17 11.65
C ASN A 62 7.88 -23.79 11.74
N HIS A 63 8.33 -22.75 11.02
CA HIS A 63 9.72 -22.30 11.06
C HIS A 63 10.06 -21.73 12.44
N PRO A 64 11.22 -22.07 13.05
CA PRO A 64 11.55 -21.65 14.43
C PRO A 64 11.50 -20.14 14.69
N ILE A 65 11.80 -19.35 13.66
CA ILE A 65 11.78 -17.89 13.70
C ILE A 65 10.44 -17.32 13.22
N LEU A 66 10.00 -17.63 12.00
CA LEU A 66 8.83 -17.00 11.37
C LEU A 66 7.51 -17.35 12.04
N SER A 67 7.40 -18.54 12.65
CA SER A 67 6.19 -18.93 13.39
C SER A 67 5.83 -17.95 14.50
N LYS A 68 6.81 -17.26 15.11
CA LYS A 68 6.59 -16.24 16.14
C LYS A 68 6.00 -14.94 15.60
N LEU A 69 6.10 -14.73 14.29
CA LEU A 69 5.60 -13.56 13.57
C LEU A 69 4.45 -13.89 12.63
N TYR A 70 3.89 -15.10 12.74
CA TYR A 70 2.72 -15.50 11.97
C TYR A 70 1.44 -15.11 12.69
N PHE A 71 0.82 -14.02 12.23
CA PHE A 71 -0.45 -13.49 12.74
C PHE A 71 -1.49 -13.46 11.61
N PRO A 72 -2.31 -14.51 11.44
CA PRO A 72 -3.33 -14.58 10.40
C PRO A 72 -4.35 -13.43 10.44
N GLU A 73 -4.56 -12.80 11.60
CA GLU A 73 -5.38 -11.59 11.76
C GLU A 73 -4.82 -10.38 10.97
N LEU A 74 -3.56 -10.43 10.54
CA LEU A 74 -2.94 -9.46 9.64
C LEU A 74 -3.11 -9.79 8.15
N ASN A 75 -3.75 -10.90 7.78
CA ASN A 75 -3.87 -11.27 6.38
C ASN A 75 -4.79 -10.28 5.64
N ARG A 76 -4.28 -9.72 4.54
CA ARG A 76 -4.91 -8.71 3.70
C ARG A 76 -5.42 -9.25 2.37
N LYS A 77 -5.05 -10.47 1.96
CA LYS A 77 -5.54 -11.07 0.73
C LYS A 77 -7.07 -11.00 0.63
N GLN A 78 -7.79 -11.52 1.63
CA GLN A 78 -9.25 -11.56 1.59
C GLN A 78 -9.90 -10.16 1.55
N SER A 79 -9.36 -9.19 2.28
CA SER A 79 -9.83 -7.80 2.22
C SER A 79 -9.57 -7.18 0.84
N LEU A 80 -8.44 -7.48 0.21
CA LEU A 80 -8.11 -7.01 -1.14
C LEU A 80 -9.00 -7.66 -2.20
N GLU A 81 -9.38 -8.94 -2.04
CA GLU A 81 -10.35 -9.59 -2.92
C GLU A 81 -11.72 -8.88 -2.89
N GLN A 82 -12.16 -8.42 -1.71
CA GLN A 82 -13.39 -7.64 -1.56
C GLN A 82 -13.29 -6.28 -2.26
N ASP A 83 -12.19 -5.55 -2.04
CA ASP A 83 -11.96 -4.27 -2.70
C ASP A 83 -11.87 -4.43 -4.22
N LEU A 84 -11.18 -5.46 -4.72
CA LEU A 84 -11.09 -5.73 -6.16
C LEU A 84 -12.44 -6.09 -6.77
N CYS A 85 -13.26 -6.87 -6.07
CA CYS A 85 -14.64 -7.12 -6.48
C CYS A 85 -15.46 -5.82 -6.56
N PHE A 86 -15.26 -4.88 -5.63
CA PHE A 86 -15.90 -3.57 -5.67
C PHE A 86 -15.44 -2.71 -6.87
N TYR A 87 -14.14 -2.70 -7.18
CA TYR A 87 -13.57 -1.83 -8.21
C TYR A 87 -13.63 -2.37 -9.64
N HIS A 88 -13.66 -3.70 -9.81
CA HIS A 88 -13.63 -4.39 -11.10
C HIS A 88 -14.86 -5.28 -11.34
N GLY A 89 -15.71 -5.49 -10.34
CA GLY A 89 -16.85 -6.40 -10.43
C GLY A 89 -16.48 -7.86 -10.19
N ALA A 90 -17.45 -8.76 -10.38
CA ALA A 90 -17.29 -10.19 -10.05
C ALA A 90 -16.16 -10.88 -10.83
N ASN A 91 -15.82 -10.38 -12.03
CA ASN A 91 -14.79 -10.96 -12.89
C ASN A 91 -13.39 -10.37 -12.66
N TRP A 92 -13.16 -9.69 -11.53
CA TRP A 92 -11.88 -9.02 -11.24
C TRP A 92 -10.65 -9.92 -11.40
N LYS A 93 -10.77 -11.23 -11.12
CA LYS A 93 -9.66 -12.20 -11.24
C LYS A 93 -9.16 -12.35 -12.68
N GLU A 94 -10.02 -12.12 -13.67
CA GLU A 94 -9.65 -12.19 -15.09
C GLU A 94 -9.04 -10.86 -15.59
N GLU A 95 -9.48 -9.74 -15.01
CA GLU A 95 -9.05 -8.39 -15.43
C GLU A 95 -7.74 -7.93 -14.76
N VAL A 96 -7.54 -8.28 -13.49
CA VAL A 96 -6.47 -7.72 -12.66
C VAL A 96 -5.18 -8.49 -12.91
N GLN A 97 -4.17 -7.78 -13.38
CA GLN A 97 -2.83 -8.32 -13.67
C GLN A 97 -1.77 -7.53 -12.91
N PRO A 98 -0.72 -8.17 -12.39
CA PRO A 98 0.36 -7.46 -11.71
C PRO A 98 1.16 -6.64 -12.72
N SER A 99 1.54 -5.42 -12.33
CA SER A 99 2.52 -4.64 -13.09
C SER A 99 3.93 -5.25 -13.03
N GLU A 100 4.86 -4.73 -13.82
CA GLU A 100 6.23 -5.24 -13.85
C GLU A 100 6.94 -5.04 -12.51
N ALA A 101 6.79 -3.88 -11.85
CA ALA A 101 7.33 -3.69 -10.50
C ALA A 101 6.72 -4.67 -9.49
N THR A 102 5.43 -5.00 -9.62
CA THR A 102 4.77 -5.98 -8.73
C THR A 102 5.26 -7.39 -8.99
N LYS A 103 5.44 -7.80 -10.24
CA LYS A 103 6.04 -9.10 -10.58
C LYS A 103 7.44 -9.23 -9.97
N ALA A 104 8.26 -8.20 -10.08
CA ALA A 104 9.58 -8.17 -9.46
C ALA A 104 9.51 -8.27 -7.93
N TYR A 105 8.56 -7.59 -7.29
CA TYR A 105 8.38 -7.64 -5.85
C TYR A 105 7.94 -9.03 -5.38
N VAL A 106 6.95 -9.64 -6.06
CA VAL A 106 6.50 -11.00 -5.80
C VAL A 106 7.65 -11.99 -6.00
N ALA A 107 8.44 -11.85 -7.07
CA ALA A 107 9.60 -12.70 -7.33
C ALA A 107 10.61 -12.63 -6.17
N ARG A 108 10.91 -11.43 -5.65
CA ARG A 108 11.82 -11.27 -4.50
C ARG A 108 11.30 -11.97 -3.25
N ILE A 109 10.02 -11.83 -2.92
CA ILE A 109 9.40 -12.53 -1.78
C ILE A 109 9.55 -14.04 -1.93
N ARG A 110 9.29 -14.59 -3.11
CA ARG A 110 9.43 -16.03 -3.38
C ARG A 110 10.89 -16.49 -3.36
N GLU A 111 11.81 -15.68 -3.88
CA GLU A 111 13.25 -15.95 -3.85
C GLU A 111 13.74 -16.10 -2.40
N ILE A 112 13.58 -15.07 -1.57
CA ILE A 112 14.06 -15.10 -0.18
C ILE A 112 13.33 -16.14 0.65
N SER A 113 12.05 -16.39 0.39
CA SER A 113 11.34 -17.46 1.09
C SER A 113 11.93 -18.86 0.84
N ASN A 114 12.59 -19.05 -0.30
CA ASN A 114 13.23 -20.32 -0.64
C ASN A 114 14.68 -20.40 -0.18
N SER A 115 15.43 -19.30 -0.21
CA SER A 115 16.85 -19.30 0.15
C SER A 115 17.10 -18.91 1.61
N GLU A 116 16.42 -17.88 2.11
CA GLU A 116 16.73 -17.19 3.37
C GLU A 116 15.44 -16.62 4.00
N PRO A 117 14.55 -17.51 4.49
CA PRO A 117 13.18 -17.16 4.85
C PRO A 117 13.08 -16.13 5.98
N GLU A 118 14.08 -16.01 6.85
CA GLU A 118 14.16 -14.99 7.90
C GLU A 118 14.04 -13.56 7.35
N LEU A 119 14.48 -13.32 6.11
CA LEU A 119 14.36 -12.02 5.46
C LEU A 119 12.90 -11.63 5.17
N LEU A 120 11.94 -12.57 5.20
CA LEU A 120 10.52 -12.25 5.12
C LEU A 120 10.08 -11.29 6.24
N ILE A 121 10.75 -11.29 7.40
CA ILE A 121 10.49 -10.36 8.50
C ILE A 121 10.52 -8.90 8.02
N ALA A 122 11.43 -8.57 7.08
CA ALA A 122 11.53 -7.24 6.50
C ALA A 122 10.26 -6.82 5.76
N HIS A 123 9.65 -7.74 5.01
CA HIS A 123 8.43 -7.49 4.25
C HIS A 123 7.22 -7.38 5.16
N LEU A 124 7.11 -8.27 6.15
CA LEU A 124 6.04 -8.23 7.15
C LEU A 124 6.08 -6.91 7.94
N TYR A 125 7.29 -6.49 8.35
CA TYR A 125 7.51 -5.19 9.00
C TYR A 125 7.06 -4.03 8.12
N THR A 126 7.59 -3.94 6.90
CA THR A 126 7.35 -2.80 6.00
C THR A 126 5.88 -2.67 5.60
N ARG A 127 5.18 -3.80 5.41
CA ARG A 127 3.77 -3.82 5.03
C ARG A 127 2.84 -3.68 6.24
N TYR A 128 2.79 -4.69 7.12
CA TYR A 128 1.75 -4.75 8.16
C TYR A 128 1.84 -3.63 9.21
N LEU A 129 3.05 -3.26 9.67
CA LEU A 129 3.17 -2.14 10.61
C LEU A 129 2.88 -0.79 9.95
N GLY A 130 3.14 -0.66 8.64
CA GLY A 130 2.74 0.48 7.84
C GLY A 130 1.22 0.60 7.78
N ASP A 131 0.54 -0.50 7.45
CA ASP A 131 -0.92 -0.56 7.36
C ASP A 131 -1.59 -0.24 8.71
N LEU A 132 -1.10 -0.81 9.82
CA LEU A 132 -1.60 -0.54 11.17
C LEU A 132 -1.27 0.86 11.71
N SER A 133 -0.47 1.66 10.99
CA SER A 133 -0.05 2.99 11.47
C SER A 133 -0.58 4.11 10.60
N GLY A 134 -0.35 4.05 9.30
CA GLY A 134 -0.83 5.04 8.33
C GLY A 134 -2.14 4.66 7.66
N GLY A 135 -2.56 3.38 7.74
CA GLY A 135 -3.71 2.85 6.99
C GLY A 135 -5.02 3.56 7.31
N GLN A 136 -5.30 3.88 8.58
CA GLN A 136 -6.54 4.59 8.94
C GLN A 136 -6.60 6.02 8.35
N ILE A 137 -5.46 6.70 8.26
CA ILE A 137 -5.37 8.01 7.60
C ILE A 137 -5.62 7.85 6.10
N LEU A 138 -4.98 6.87 5.46
CA LEU A 138 -5.15 6.59 4.04
C LEU A 138 -6.59 6.17 3.70
N LYS A 139 -7.23 5.36 4.56
CA LYS A 139 -8.64 4.98 4.46
C LYS A 139 -9.53 6.22 4.41
N GLY A 140 -9.40 7.13 5.38
CA GLY A 140 -10.21 8.35 5.44
C GLY A 140 -10.02 9.24 4.22
N ILE A 141 -8.80 9.38 3.72
CA ILE A 141 -8.52 10.13 2.49
C ILE A 141 -9.16 9.44 1.28
N ALA A 142 -9.00 8.12 1.12
CA ALA A 142 -9.59 7.37 0.02
C ALA A 142 -11.12 7.48 -0.01
N GLN A 143 -11.77 7.33 1.16
CA GLN A 143 -13.22 7.46 1.30
C GLN A 143 -13.69 8.85 0.87
N ASN A 144 -13.04 9.91 1.37
CA ASN A 144 -13.40 11.29 1.04
C ASN A 144 -13.15 11.63 -0.43
N ALA A 145 -11.96 11.30 -0.95
CA ALA A 145 -11.54 11.68 -2.30
C ALA A 145 -12.34 10.98 -3.39
N MET A 146 -12.74 9.72 -3.16
CA MET A 146 -13.52 8.92 -4.12
C MET A 146 -15.01 8.86 -3.79
N ASN A 147 -15.48 9.57 -2.76
CA ASN A 147 -16.87 9.58 -2.30
C ASN A 147 -17.42 8.16 -2.06
N LEU A 148 -16.66 7.35 -1.32
CA LEU A 148 -17.03 5.96 -1.00
C LEU A 148 -18.01 5.94 0.17
N GLN A 149 -18.95 4.99 0.11
CA GLN A 149 -19.80 4.66 1.25
C GLN A 149 -19.00 3.85 2.28
N ASP A 150 -19.50 3.84 3.52
CA ASP A 150 -18.86 3.09 4.59
C ASP A 150 -18.84 1.58 4.28
N GLY A 151 -17.70 0.92 4.56
CA GLY A 151 -17.49 -0.51 4.29
C GLY A 151 -17.35 -0.92 2.82
N GLN A 152 -17.07 0.01 1.89
CA GLN A 152 -16.86 -0.31 0.48
C GLN A 152 -15.58 0.31 -0.11
N GLY A 153 -14.74 -0.51 -0.76
CA GLY A 153 -13.55 -0.08 -1.49
C GLY A 153 -12.32 0.26 -0.62
N THR A 154 -12.43 0.07 0.69
CA THR A 154 -11.33 0.30 1.64
C THR A 154 -11.18 -0.81 2.67
N GLN A 155 -11.69 -2.02 2.37
CA GLN A 155 -11.61 -3.18 3.25
C GLN A 155 -10.15 -3.54 3.58
N PHE A 156 -9.21 -3.25 2.68
CA PHE A 156 -7.78 -3.43 2.90
C PHE A 156 -7.26 -2.78 4.20
N TYR A 157 -7.86 -1.68 4.64
CA TYR A 157 -7.45 -0.95 5.84
C TYR A 157 -8.23 -1.37 7.10
N GLU A 158 -9.08 -2.40 7.01
CA GLU A 158 -9.90 -2.88 8.12
C GLU A 158 -9.32 -4.16 8.72
N PHE A 159 -9.00 -4.10 10.01
CA PHE A 159 -8.42 -5.20 10.78
C PHE A 159 -9.45 -5.70 11.79
N ASN A 160 -10.54 -6.33 11.31
CA ASN A 160 -11.69 -6.70 12.14
C ASN A 160 -11.34 -7.64 13.30
N ASP A 161 -10.31 -8.47 13.13
CA ASP A 161 -9.84 -9.40 14.15
C ASP A 161 -8.84 -8.76 15.15
N ILE A 162 -8.53 -7.47 15.00
CA ILE A 162 -7.62 -6.72 15.88
C ILE A 162 -8.39 -5.58 16.58
N PRO A 163 -8.97 -5.82 17.77
CA PRO A 163 -9.78 -4.82 18.46
C PRO A 163 -8.97 -3.65 19.04
N ASP A 164 -7.70 -3.87 19.37
CA ASP A 164 -6.77 -2.83 19.85
C ASP A 164 -5.48 -2.83 19.02
N GLU A 165 -5.48 -2.06 17.93
CA GLU A 165 -4.31 -1.91 17.04
C GLU A 165 -3.07 -1.37 17.78
N LYS A 166 -3.23 -0.58 18.85
CA LYS A 166 -2.09 -0.03 19.59
C LYS A 166 -1.42 -1.12 20.42
N ALA A 167 -2.21 -1.87 21.19
CA ALA A 167 -1.72 -3.01 21.96
C ALA A 167 -1.10 -4.07 21.03
N PHE A 168 -1.75 -4.34 19.90
CA PHE A 168 -1.24 -5.27 18.90
C PHE A 168 0.15 -4.87 18.38
N LYS A 169 0.34 -3.59 18.00
CA LYS A 169 1.66 -3.10 17.55
C LYS A 169 2.73 -3.17 18.63
N VAL A 170 2.38 -3.08 19.91
CA VAL A 170 3.34 -3.28 21.01
C VAL A 170 3.75 -4.74 21.08
N ASN A 171 2.77 -5.66 21.10
CA ASN A 171 3.03 -7.10 21.09
C ASN A 171 3.85 -7.54 19.87
N TYR A 172 3.50 -7.06 18.68
CA TYR A 172 4.21 -7.41 17.43
C TYR A 172 5.69 -7.03 17.50
N ARG A 173 6.03 -5.85 18.04
CA ARG A 173 7.43 -5.44 18.24
C ARG A 173 8.15 -6.30 19.29
N GLN A 174 7.46 -6.65 20.39
CA GLN A 174 8.03 -7.55 21.40
C GLN A 174 8.34 -8.94 20.83
N GLN A 175 7.44 -9.48 19.99
CA GLN A 175 7.67 -10.77 19.32
C GLN A 175 8.85 -10.68 18.35
N MET A 176 8.97 -9.59 17.60
CA MET A 176 10.10 -9.32 16.72
C MET A 176 11.43 -9.22 17.47
N ASP A 177 11.46 -8.60 18.66
CA ASP A 177 12.67 -8.54 19.50
C ASP A 177 13.00 -9.89 20.18
N SER A 178 12.08 -10.87 20.12
CA SER A 178 12.24 -12.21 20.74
C SER A 178 12.66 -13.31 19.76
N VAL A 179 12.78 -13.00 18.47
CA VAL A 179 13.26 -13.95 17.46
C VAL A 179 14.73 -14.29 17.70
N ASP A 180 15.09 -15.55 17.49
CA ASP A 180 16.44 -16.05 17.77
C ASP A 180 17.34 -15.82 16.55
N ILE A 181 17.85 -14.59 16.42
CA ILE A 181 18.77 -14.18 15.35
C ILE A 181 19.99 -13.46 15.93
N ASP A 182 21.10 -13.52 15.20
CA ASP A 182 22.28 -12.72 15.51
C ASP A 182 22.21 -11.31 14.88
N GLN A 183 23.22 -10.50 15.20
CA GLN A 183 23.30 -9.13 14.72
C GLN A 183 23.56 -9.04 13.21
N GLU A 184 24.19 -10.05 12.59
CA GLU A 184 24.44 -10.07 11.16
C GLU A 184 23.13 -10.26 10.40
N MET A 185 22.32 -11.25 10.80
CA MET A 185 20.98 -11.45 10.24
C MET A 185 20.09 -10.23 10.47
N ALA A 186 20.16 -9.59 11.64
CA ALA A 186 19.42 -8.37 11.92
C ALA A 186 19.75 -7.23 10.95
N THR A 187 21.04 -7.02 10.66
CA THR A 187 21.48 -6.03 9.66
C THR A 187 20.91 -6.35 8.29
N ARG A 188 20.94 -7.62 7.87
CA ARG A 188 20.40 -8.06 6.58
C ARG A 188 18.89 -7.89 6.47
N ILE A 189 18.15 -8.12 7.57
CA ILE A 189 16.71 -7.84 7.64
C ILE A 189 16.44 -6.34 7.48
N VAL A 190 17.26 -5.46 8.06
CA VAL A 190 17.13 -4.00 7.89
C VAL A 190 17.43 -3.58 6.46
N ASP A 191 18.44 -4.18 5.83
CA ASP A 191 18.78 -3.92 4.42
C ASP A 191 17.63 -4.36 3.49
N GLU A 192 17.11 -5.57 3.67
CA GLU A 192 15.94 -6.06 2.92
C GLU A 192 14.71 -5.17 3.16
N ALA A 193 14.55 -4.62 4.36
CA ALA A 193 13.43 -3.72 4.64
C ALA A 193 13.54 -2.42 3.83
N ASN A 194 14.76 -1.89 3.66
CA ASN A 194 15.01 -0.77 2.76
C ASN A 194 14.72 -1.13 1.29
N ASP A 195 15.09 -2.33 0.85
CA ASP A 195 14.74 -2.83 -0.49
C ASP A 195 13.23 -3.00 -0.66
N ALA A 196 12.52 -3.46 0.37
CA ALA A 196 11.07 -3.52 0.40
C ALA A 196 10.44 -2.13 0.22
N PHE A 197 10.94 -1.09 0.91
CA PHE A 197 10.51 0.29 0.62
C PHE A 197 10.81 0.68 -0.83
N GLY A 198 11.99 0.33 -1.35
CA GLY A 198 12.36 0.53 -2.76
C GLY A 198 11.38 -0.08 -3.76
N MET A 199 10.97 -1.33 -3.52
CA MET A 199 9.98 -2.04 -4.35
C MET A 199 8.59 -1.41 -4.25
N ASN A 200 8.18 -0.97 -3.07
CA ASN A 200 6.93 -0.21 -2.89
C ASN A 200 6.95 1.11 -3.68
N MET A 201 8.05 1.86 -3.61
CA MET A 201 8.22 3.10 -4.38
C MET A 201 8.15 2.86 -5.89
N LYS A 202 8.75 1.78 -6.40
CA LYS A 202 8.64 1.41 -7.82
C LYS A 202 7.19 1.17 -8.24
N MET A 203 6.40 0.45 -7.43
CA MET A 203 4.97 0.27 -7.70
C MET A 203 4.21 1.61 -7.71
N PHE A 204 4.52 2.53 -6.78
CA PHE A 204 3.89 3.86 -6.76
C PHE A 204 4.25 4.70 -8.00
N ASN A 205 5.52 4.64 -8.44
CA ASN A 205 5.99 5.37 -9.62
C ASN A 205 5.28 4.94 -10.91
N GLU A 206 4.94 3.65 -11.05
CA GLU A 206 4.17 3.16 -12.22
C GLU A 206 2.75 3.75 -12.30
N LEU A 207 2.23 4.28 -11.20
CA LEU A 207 0.91 4.90 -11.13
C LEU A 207 0.93 6.40 -11.44
N GLU A 208 2.09 7.06 -11.40
CA GLU A 208 2.19 8.51 -11.55
C GLU A 208 1.69 9.02 -12.90
N GLY A 209 2.00 8.33 -14.00
CA GLY A 209 1.55 8.74 -15.33
C GLY A 209 0.02 8.77 -15.46
N ASN A 210 -0.68 7.82 -14.84
CA ASN A 210 -2.15 7.81 -14.82
C ASN A 210 -2.72 8.98 -14.02
N LEU A 211 -2.10 9.26 -12.86
CA LEU A 211 -2.51 10.36 -11.99
C LEU A 211 -2.29 11.73 -12.64
N VAL A 212 -1.12 11.97 -13.23
CA VAL A 212 -0.81 13.24 -13.93
C VAL A 212 -1.81 13.49 -15.07
N LYS A 213 -2.11 12.45 -15.86
CA LYS A 213 -3.12 12.52 -16.93
C LYS A 213 -4.50 12.90 -16.38
N ALA A 214 -4.92 12.28 -15.29
CA ALA A 214 -6.22 12.56 -14.67
C ALA A 214 -6.30 13.98 -14.09
N ILE A 215 -5.25 14.45 -13.41
CA ILE A 215 -5.15 15.83 -12.91
C ILE A 215 -5.25 16.82 -14.09
N GLY A 216 -4.50 16.58 -15.16
CA GLY A 216 -4.55 17.40 -16.37
C GLY A 216 -5.95 17.47 -16.99
N GLN A 217 -6.65 16.33 -17.07
CA GLN A 217 -8.04 16.27 -17.56
C GLN A 217 -9.01 17.05 -16.65
N MET A 218 -8.90 16.92 -15.33
CA MET A 218 -9.72 17.68 -14.38
C MET A 218 -9.49 19.19 -14.51
N LEU A 219 -8.22 19.62 -14.63
CA LEU A 219 -7.88 21.03 -14.85
C LEU A 219 -8.43 21.55 -16.18
N PHE A 220 -8.23 20.81 -17.27
CA PHE A 220 -8.77 21.17 -18.58
C PHE A 220 -10.30 21.32 -18.56
N ASN A 221 -11.00 20.35 -17.98
CA ASN A 221 -12.45 20.39 -17.83
C ASN A 221 -12.88 21.62 -17.02
N THR A 222 -12.18 21.94 -15.93
CA THR A 222 -12.47 23.11 -15.09
C THR A 222 -12.29 24.42 -15.86
N LEU A 223 -11.23 24.54 -16.65
CA LEU A 223 -10.93 25.71 -17.46
C LEU A 223 -11.93 25.89 -18.61
N THR A 224 -12.37 24.80 -19.25
CA THR A 224 -13.28 24.83 -20.40
C THR A 224 -14.76 24.90 -20.05
N ARG A 225 -15.14 24.55 -18.81
CA ARG A 225 -16.55 24.60 -18.35
C ARG A 225 -17.08 26.02 -18.16
N ARG A 226 -16.20 27.04 -18.10
CA ARG A 226 -16.63 28.45 -18.11
C ARG A 226 -17.16 28.81 -19.51
N ARG A 227 -18.49 28.78 -19.66
CA ARG A 227 -19.19 29.49 -20.74
C ARG A 227 -18.85 30.98 -20.61
N THR A 228 -18.03 31.49 -21.52
CA THR A 228 -18.02 32.93 -21.84
C THR A 228 -19.39 33.27 -22.40
N LYS A 229 -20.15 34.18 -21.76
CA LYS A 229 -21.23 34.88 -22.47
C LYS A 229 -20.60 35.51 -23.70
N GLY A 230 -21.12 35.19 -24.89
CA GLY A 230 -20.58 35.70 -26.14
C GLY A 230 -20.62 37.23 -26.14
N ALA A 231 -19.52 37.86 -26.56
CA ALA A 231 -19.38 39.32 -26.63
C ALA A 231 -20.38 39.99 -27.62
N THR A 232 -21.18 39.21 -28.34
CA THR A 232 -22.17 39.68 -29.32
C THR A 232 -23.62 39.67 -28.83
N GLU A 233 -23.93 39.13 -27.65
CA GLU A 233 -25.30 39.13 -27.11
C GLU A 233 -25.76 40.51 -26.58
N GLY A 234 -24.86 41.50 -26.52
CA GLY A 234 -25.16 42.86 -26.04
C GLY A 234 -25.39 43.93 -27.11
N LEU A 235 -25.32 43.58 -28.41
CA LEU A 235 -25.42 44.56 -29.51
C LEU A 235 -26.76 44.58 -30.25
N ALA A 236 -27.71 43.71 -29.88
CA ALA A 236 -28.98 43.56 -30.61
C ALA A 236 -30.16 44.42 -30.09
N THR A 237 -29.97 45.28 -29.09
CA THR A 237 -31.07 46.07 -28.48
C THR A 237 -30.92 47.59 -28.63
N ALA A 238 -30.18 48.08 -29.63
CA ALA A 238 -30.02 49.52 -29.88
C ALA A 238 -30.35 49.88 -31.34
N ALA A 239 -31.53 49.49 -31.82
CA ALA A 239 -32.09 49.97 -33.08
C ALA A 239 -33.62 49.83 -33.05
N GLU A 240 -34.29 50.75 -32.36
CA GLU A 240 -35.67 51.20 -32.62
C GLU A 240 -35.90 52.57 -31.98
#